data_AF-A0A350C6K3-F1
#
_entry.id   AF-A0A350C6K3-F1
#
_cell.length_a   1.000
_cell.length_b   1.000
_cell.length_c   1.000
_cell.angle_alpha   90.00
_cell.angle_beta   90.00
_cell.angle_gamma   90.00
#
_symmetry.space_group_name_H-M   'P 1'
#
loop_
_entity.id
_entity.type
_entity.pdbx_description
1 polymer ?
#
loop_
_entity_poly.entity_id
_entity_poly.type
_entity_poly.pdbx_seq_one_letter_code
_entity_poly.pdbx_strand_id
1 'polypeptide(L)' 'MQYLKEITDWGDSTPNHTYIVNDAGHLAGYVKTGTREEIWFKSPMKQFSKSRRRFVKLKR' A
#
# COMPACT_ATOMS: atom_id res chain seq x y z
N MET A 1 -7.56 -6.70 8.49
CA MET A 1 -6.71 -6.19 7.39
C MET A 1 -6.92 -4.69 7.19
N GLN A 2 -5.96 -3.97 6.62
CA GLN A 2 -6.00 -2.51 6.41
C GLN A 2 -5.61 -2.12 4.98
N TYR A 3 -6.33 -1.14 4.43
CA TYR A 3 -5.99 -0.52 3.13
C TYR A 3 -5.38 0.86 3.38
N LEU A 4 -4.14 1.04 2.92
CA LEU A 4 -3.37 2.26 3.07
C LEU A 4 -3.16 2.91 1.71
N LYS A 5 -3.89 3.98 1.42
CA LYS A 5 -3.65 4.79 0.22
C LYS A 5 -2.42 5.65 0.46
N GLU A 6 -1.37 5.46 -0.31
CA GLU A 6 -0.20 6.32 -0.25
C GLU A 6 -0.52 7.71 -0.81
N ILE A 7 -0.04 8.73 -0.11
CA ILE A 7 -0.15 10.16 -0.46
C ILE A 7 1.21 10.84 -0.28
N THR A 8 2.29 10.08 -0.41
CA THR A 8 3.65 10.61 -0.33
C THR A 8 3.87 11.58 -1.48
N ASP A 9 4.47 12.73 -1.18
CA ASP A 9 4.93 13.64 -2.23
C ASP A 9 6.40 13.32 -2.45
N TRP A 10 6.72 12.78 -3.62
CA TRP A 10 8.09 12.39 -3.99
C TRP A 10 8.83 13.52 -4.69
N GLY A 11 8.16 14.61 -5.06
CA GLY A 11 8.73 15.68 -5.88
C GLY A 11 8.95 15.30 -7.35
N ASP A 12 8.46 14.14 -7.78
CA ASP A 12 8.58 13.61 -9.13
C ASP A 12 7.30 12.82 -9.57
N SER A 13 7.36 12.18 -10.73
CA SER A 13 6.25 11.39 -11.31
C SER A 13 6.12 9.98 -10.73
N THR A 14 6.71 9.68 -9.56
CA THR A 14 6.60 8.37 -8.92
C THR A 14 5.14 8.06 -8.53
N PRO A 15 4.56 6.94 -9.00
CA PRO A 15 3.17 6.63 -8.72
C PRO A 15 2.96 6.14 -7.29
N ASN A 16 1.92 6.64 -6.64
CA ASN A 16 1.49 6.24 -5.29
C ASN A 16 0.37 5.20 -5.34
N HIS A 17 0.57 4.02 -4.76
CA HIS A 17 -0.39 2.92 -4.79
C HIS A 17 -1.24 2.83 -3.51
N THR A 18 -2.25 1.96 -3.52
CA THR A 18 -2.94 1.56 -2.28
C THR A 18 -2.38 0.21 -1.83
N TYR A 19 -1.90 0.14 -0.60
CA TYR A 19 -1.26 -1.05 -0.03
C TYR A 19 -2.21 -1.80 0.89
N ILE A 20 -2.21 -3.12 0.79
CA ILE A 20 -3.05 -4.01 1.59
C ILE A 20 -2.17 -4.66 2.65
N VAL A 21 -2.39 -4.30 3.91
CA VAL A 21 -1.62 -4.77 5.05
C VAL A 21 -2.46 -5.75 5.84
N ASN A 22 -1.93 -6.93 6.13
CA ASN A 22 -2.61 -7.93 6.92
C ASN A 22 -2.61 -7.58 8.43
N ASP A 23 -3.30 -8.37 9.23
CA ASP A 23 -3.41 -8.11 10.68
C ASP A 23 -2.10 -8.28 11.45
N ALA A 24 -1.13 -9.00 10.87
CA ALA A 24 0.24 -9.09 11.40
C ALA A 24 1.11 -7.87 11.02
N GLY A 25 0.58 -6.89 10.27
CA GLY A 25 1.33 -5.71 9.84
C GLY A 25 2.21 -5.92 8.61
N HIS A 26 2.12 -7.08 7.94
CA HIS A 26 2.87 -7.39 6.72
C HIS A 26 2.09 -6.97 5.47
N LEU A 27 2.81 -6.64 4.40
CA LEU A 27 2.20 -6.28 3.13
C LEU A 27 1.72 -7.54 2.40
N ALA A 28 0.41 -7.70 2.28
CA ALA A 28 -0.21 -8.85 1.61
C ALA A 28 -0.45 -8.62 0.12
N GLY A 29 -0.59 -7.35 -0.29
CA GLY A 29 -0.86 -7.00 -1.69
C GLY A 29 -0.93 -5.49 -1.90
N TYR A 30 -1.30 -5.08 -3.11
CA TYR A 30 -1.47 -3.68 -3.48
C TYR A 30 -2.46 -3.50 -4.63
N VAL A 31 -2.99 -2.29 -4.78
CA VAL A 31 -3.82 -1.84 -5.90
C VAL A 31 -3.05 -0.77 -6.65
N LYS A 32 -2.82 -0.99 -7.94
CA LYS A 32 -2.15 -0.01 -8.80
C LYS A 32 -2.99 1.27 -8.90
N THR A 33 -2.30 2.40 -8.97
CA THR A 33 -2.94 3.70 -9.13
C THR A 33 -3.69 3.73 -10.46
N GLY A 34 -4.94 4.19 -10.44
CA GLY A 34 -5.79 4.23 -11.65
C GLY A 34 -6.49 2.91 -11.97
N THR A 35 -6.20 1.82 -11.26
CA THR A 35 -6.94 0.56 -11.39
C THR A 35 -7.78 0.29 -10.14
N ARG A 36 -8.68 -0.70 -10.24
CA ARG A 36 -9.45 -1.23 -9.09
C ARG A 36 -9.05 -2.66 -8.73
N GLU A 37 -8.09 -3.22 -9.46
CA GLU A 37 -7.67 -4.60 -9.30
C GLU A 37 -6.70 -4.76 -8.13
N GLU A 38 -7.00 -5.71 -7.25
CA GLU A 38 -6.14 -6.07 -6.13
C GLU A 38 -5.14 -7.13 -6.55
N ILE A 39 -3.85 -6.79 -6.47
CA ILE A 39 -2.75 -7.69 -6.76
C ILE A 39 -2.24 -8.25 -5.44
N TRP A 40 -2.49 -9.55 -5.24
CA TRP A 40 -2.08 -10.28 -4.04
C TRP A 40 -0.74 -10.96 -4.25
N PHE A 41 0.12 -10.92 -3.22
CA PHE A 41 1.37 -11.67 -3.24
C PHE A 41 1.14 -13.13 -2.82
N LYS A 42 1.98 -14.04 -3.33
CA LYS A 42 1.97 -15.44 -2.91
C LYS A 42 2.24 -15.60 -1.41
N SER A 43 3.08 -14.73 -0.85
CA SER A 43 3.39 -14.67 0.57
C SER A 43 3.49 -13.21 1.03
N PRO A 44 3.00 -12.85 2.24
CA PRO A 44 3.12 -11.48 2.74
C PRO A 44 4.57 -11.02 2.92
N MET A 45 4.88 -9.81 2.47
CA MET A 45 6.20 -9.19 2.62
C MET A 45 6.36 -8.59 4.02
N LYS A 46 7.33 -9.11 4.78
CA LYS A 46 7.66 -8.64 6.14
C LYS A 46 8.47 -7.34 6.17
N GLN A 47 9.13 -7.00 5.07
CA GLN A 47 10.04 -5.85 4.96
C GLN A 47 9.34 -4.56 4.48
N PHE A 48 8.01 -4.54 4.45
CA PHE A 48 7.27 -3.35 4.04
C PHE A 48 7.47 -2.20 5.03
N SER A 49 8.24 -1.21 4.62
CA SER A 49 8.50 -0.02 5.42
C SER A 49 7.53 1.11 5.10
N LYS A 50 6.98 1.70 6.15
CA LYS A 50 6.18 2.93 6.12
C LYS A 50 7.00 4.19 6.40
N SER A 51 8.26 4.03 6.79
CA SER A 51 9.12 5.15 7.20
C SER A 51 9.31 6.14 6.05
N ARG A 52 9.21 7.44 6.35
CA ARG A 52 9.31 8.56 5.39
C ARG A 52 8.22 8.61 4.31
N ARG A 53 7.18 7.76 4.42
CA ARG A 53 6.03 7.73 3.50
C ARG A 53 4.78 8.19 4.23
N ARG A 54 3.84 8.80 3.50
CA ARG A 54 2.57 9.29 4.05
C ARG A 54 1.42 8.46 3.53
N PHE A 55 0.49 8.09 4.41
CA PHE A 55 -0.64 7.23 4.07
C PHE A 55 -1.93 7.74 4.70
N VAL A 56 -3.04 7.50 4.00
CA VAL A 56 -4.40 7.63 4.55
C VAL A 56 -5.01 6.24 4.64
N LYS A 57 -5.59 5.92 5.80
CA LYS A 57 -6.36 4.69 5.98
C LYS A 57 -7.69 4.83 5.27
N LEU A 58 -8.00 3.89 4.38
CA LEU A 58 -9.31 3.82 3.74
C LEU A 58 -10.25 3.05 4.66
N LYS A 59 -11.41 3.64 4.96
CA LYS A 59 -12.55 2.90 5.53
C LYS A 59 -13.26 2.26 4.35
N ARG A 60 -13.21 0.94 4.27
CA ARG A 60 -13.96 0.12 3.32
C ARG A 60 -14.83 -0.85 4.10
#